data_AF-A0A927SLC1-F1
#
_entry.id   AF-A0A927SLC1-F1
#
_cell.length_a   1.000
_cell.length_b   1.000
_cell.length_c   1.000
_cell.angle_alpha   90.00
_cell.angle_beta   90.00
_cell.angle_gamma   90.00
#
_symmetry.space_group_name_H-M   'P 1'
#
loop_
_entity.id
_entity.type
_entity.pdbx_description
1 polymer ?
#
loop_
_entity_poly.entity_id
_entity_poly.type
_entity_poly.pdbx_seq_one_letter_code
_entity_poly.pdbx_strand_id
1 'polypeptide(L)'
;MILPKEATQMQQLVKIVITGGPCAGKSTAMSWIQNHFSEKGWTVLFVPETATEFISGGVAPWTCETNAHYQVVQMTLQREKERLFEKAARGMPKDKILIVCDRGMLDNRAYMNEEETAWVLDQIGANEVELRDQYDAVFHLVTAAKGAEEFYTTANNAARIETVEQAVELDDKIIAAWTGHPHFRVIDNETDFEEKMRRLMKEIAAVLGGPEPVEIERKFLIEYPDIAWLESLPNCSKIDVLQTYLTAKNGEERRIRQRGCDGHYLYFKTIKRGTGLKRVEIEKRLTKDEYLIAMMDADVSRRQIRKTRYCLTWGIQYFEIDVYPFWQDKAIVEIELSDENEPIEFPPQLKVICEVTDDPEYKNARLAEI
;
A
#
# COMPACT_ATOMS: atom_id res chain seq x y z
N MET A 1 15.41 41.90 -22.93
CA MET A 1 15.40 40.48 -23.31
C MET A 1 14.75 39.72 -22.17
N ILE A 2 13.48 39.37 -22.32
CA ILE A 2 12.69 38.71 -21.28
C ILE A 2 13.05 37.22 -21.37
N LEU A 3 13.67 36.67 -20.33
CA LEU A 3 13.85 35.22 -20.21
C LEU A 3 12.47 34.56 -20.12
N PRO A 4 12.18 33.47 -20.87
CA PRO A 4 10.98 32.70 -20.65
C PRO A 4 11.04 32.11 -19.24
N LYS A 5 10.01 32.32 -18.42
CA LYS A 5 9.74 31.44 -17.28
C LYS A 5 9.35 30.08 -17.87
N GLU A 6 10.30 29.19 -18.05
CA GLU A 6 9.99 27.77 -18.18
C GLU A 6 9.20 27.36 -16.94
N ALA A 7 7.97 26.88 -17.15
CA ALA A 7 7.22 26.21 -16.11
C ALA A 7 8.09 25.04 -15.63
N THR A 8 8.63 25.13 -14.42
CA THR A 8 9.41 24.04 -13.83
C THR A 8 8.51 22.82 -13.79
N GLN A 9 8.76 21.87 -14.69
CA GLN A 9 7.99 20.64 -14.76
C GLN A 9 8.17 19.95 -13.41
N MET A 10 7.06 19.77 -12.67
CA MET A 10 7.12 19.14 -11.35
C MET A 10 7.68 17.72 -11.54
N GLN A 11 8.84 17.47 -10.95
CA GLN A 11 9.44 16.15 -10.94
C GLN A 11 8.47 15.16 -10.28
N GLN A 12 8.11 14.11 -11.02
CA GLN A 12 7.33 12.98 -10.53
C GLN A 12 8.28 12.01 -9.83
N LEU A 13 8.17 11.95 -8.51
CA LEU A 13 8.92 11.01 -7.67
C LEU A 13 7.94 10.00 -7.09
N VAL A 14 8.12 8.72 -7.40
CA VAL A 14 7.31 7.63 -6.87
C VAL A 14 8.21 6.63 -6.15
N LYS A 15 7.86 6.25 -4.93
CA LYS A 15 8.57 5.28 -4.09
C LYS A 15 7.72 4.05 -3.87
N ILE A 16 8.17 2.91 -4.37
CA ILE A 16 7.47 1.62 -4.24
C ILE A 16 8.30 0.60 -3.46
N VAL A 17 7.62 -0.43 -2.94
CA VAL A 17 8.25 -1.59 -2.31
C VAL A 17 7.99 -2.83 -3.15
N ILE A 18 9.04 -3.61 -3.39
CA ILE A 18 8.91 -5.01 -3.80
C ILE A 18 9.20 -5.88 -2.58
N THR A 19 8.15 -6.50 -2.05
CA THR A 19 8.19 -7.36 -0.86
C THR A 19 7.86 -8.81 -1.26
N GLY A 20 7.93 -9.73 -0.29
CA GLY A 20 7.67 -11.15 -0.51
C GLY A 20 8.54 -12.05 0.34
N GLY A 21 8.11 -13.31 0.51
CA GLY A 21 8.90 -14.33 1.19
C GLY A 21 10.23 -14.67 0.49
N PRO A 22 11.04 -15.54 1.10
CA PRO A 22 12.22 -16.12 0.46
C PRO A 22 11.85 -16.76 -0.89
N CYS A 23 12.75 -16.68 -1.88
CA CYS A 23 12.54 -17.27 -3.22
C CYS A 23 11.30 -16.77 -3.99
N ALA A 24 10.81 -15.56 -3.72
CA ALA A 24 9.66 -14.97 -4.43
C ALA A 24 9.97 -14.40 -5.84
N GLY A 25 11.25 -14.25 -6.19
CA GLY A 25 11.68 -13.68 -7.48
C GLY A 25 12.03 -12.19 -7.47
N LYS A 26 12.19 -11.57 -6.29
CA LYS A 26 12.48 -10.11 -6.13
C LYS A 26 13.66 -9.61 -6.97
N SER A 27 14.80 -10.28 -6.94
CA SER A 27 15.99 -9.85 -7.71
C SER A 27 15.74 -9.86 -9.22
N THR A 28 14.98 -10.84 -9.72
CA THR A 28 14.56 -10.87 -11.12
C THR A 28 13.57 -9.74 -11.42
N ALA A 29 12.61 -9.50 -10.53
CA ALA A 29 11.66 -8.39 -10.64
C ALA A 29 12.37 -7.03 -10.74
N MET A 30 13.42 -6.78 -9.94
CA MET A 30 14.22 -5.55 -10.04
C MET A 30 14.83 -5.37 -11.43
N SER A 31 15.32 -6.44 -12.05
CA SER A 31 15.88 -6.40 -13.41
C SER A 31 14.82 -6.06 -14.46
N TRP A 32 13.62 -6.64 -14.32
CA TRP A 32 12.47 -6.35 -15.19
C TRP A 32 12.01 -4.89 -15.04
N ILE A 33 11.90 -4.39 -13.80
CA ILE A 33 11.54 -3.00 -13.49
C ILE A 33 12.55 -2.04 -14.13
N GLN A 34 13.85 -2.29 -13.94
CA GLN A 34 14.91 -1.47 -14.53
C GLN A 34 14.72 -1.35 -16.04
N ASN A 35 14.59 -2.47 -16.76
CA ASN A 35 14.48 -2.48 -18.21
C ASN A 35 13.16 -1.83 -18.67
N HIS A 36 12.03 -2.30 -18.16
CA HIS A 36 10.69 -1.89 -18.62
C HIS A 36 10.42 -0.40 -18.39
N PHE A 37 10.79 0.14 -17.23
CA PHE A 37 10.46 1.54 -16.90
C PHE A 37 11.53 2.53 -17.39
N SER A 38 12.78 2.11 -17.56
CA SER A 38 13.79 2.95 -18.23
C SER A 38 13.43 3.21 -19.68
N GLU A 39 12.93 2.21 -20.41
CA GLU A 39 12.41 2.37 -21.77
C GLU A 39 11.22 3.35 -21.84
N LYS A 40 10.46 3.45 -20.74
CA LYS A 40 9.34 4.40 -20.57
C LYS A 40 9.76 5.77 -20.03
N GLY A 41 11.07 6.05 -19.95
CA GLY A 41 11.63 7.34 -19.56
C GLY A 41 11.74 7.58 -18.05
N TRP A 42 11.56 6.55 -17.22
CA TRP A 42 11.80 6.65 -15.78
C TRP A 42 13.29 6.49 -15.46
N THR A 43 13.78 7.31 -14.53
CA THR A 43 15.05 7.03 -13.85
C THR A 43 14.76 6.10 -12.67
N VAL A 44 15.17 4.85 -12.76
CA VAL A 44 14.94 3.85 -11.71
C VAL A 44 16.11 3.83 -10.74
N LEU A 45 15.82 3.90 -9.44
CA LEU A 45 16.78 3.85 -8.34
C LEU A 45 16.41 2.68 -7.42
N PHE A 46 17.38 1.86 -7.03
CA PHE A 46 17.14 0.74 -6.12
C PHE A 46 17.72 1.03 -4.74
N VAL A 47 16.88 0.90 -3.72
CA VAL A 47 17.32 0.87 -2.31
C VAL A 47 17.56 -0.60 -1.96
N PRO A 48 18.82 -1.04 -1.77
CA PRO A 48 19.12 -2.45 -1.53
C PRO A 48 18.71 -2.88 -0.12
N GLU A 49 18.35 -4.15 0.01
CA GLU A 49 17.92 -4.77 1.28
C GLU A 49 18.99 -4.64 2.37
N THR A 50 18.64 -3.99 3.48
CA THR A 50 19.54 -3.75 4.61
C THR A 50 19.89 -5.03 5.39
N ALA A 51 18.96 -5.99 5.47
CA ALA A 51 19.20 -7.25 6.16
C ALA A 51 20.33 -8.07 5.52
N THR A 52 20.31 -8.22 4.18
CA THR A 52 21.36 -8.92 3.43
C THR A 52 22.73 -8.24 3.59
N GLU A 53 22.77 -6.90 3.59
CA GLU A 53 23.99 -6.12 3.83
C GLU A 53 24.58 -6.41 5.22
N PHE A 54 23.75 -6.37 6.27
CA PHE A 54 24.19 -6.67 7.62
C PHE A 54 24.66 -8.11 7.80
N ILE A 55 23.88 -9.08 7.34
CA ILE A 55 24.19 -10.52 7.52
C ILE A 55 25.50 -10.85 6.80
N SER A 56 25.69 -10.34 5.58
CA SER A 56 26.94 -10.52 4.82
C SER A 56 28.14 -9.84 5.50
N GLY A 57 27.90 -8.77 6.25
CA GLY A 57 28.90 -8.09 7.07
C GLY A 57 29.16 -8.75 8.44
N GLY A 58 28.47 -9.84 8.77
CA GLY A 58 28.60 -10.55 10.05
C GLY A 58 27.70 -10.04 11.17
N VAL A 59 26.76 -9.14 10.88
CA VAL A 59 25.73 -8.67 11.82
C VAL A 59 24.41 -9.36 11.46
N ALA A 60 24.00 -10.33 12.25
CA ALA A 60 22.80 -11.12 12.06
C ALA A 60 21.97 -11.21 13.36
N PRO A 61 20.68 -11.62 13.29
CA PRO A 61 19.85 -11.77 14.48
C PRO A 61 20.48 -12.68 15.55
N TRP A 62 21.20 -13.73 15.15
CA TRP A 62 21.87 -14.68 16.05
C TRP A 62 23.24 -14.21 16.56
N THR A 63 23.79 -13.11 16.03
CA THR A 63 25.04 -12.52 16.55
C THR A 63 24.77 -11.32 17.47
N CYS A 64 23.58 -10.74 17.40
CA CYS A 64 23.14 -9.66 18.27
C CYS A 64 22.64 -10.20 19.63
N GLU A 65 22.54 -9.32 20.63
CA GLU A 65 22.05 -9.68 21.97
C GLU A 65 20.63 -10.25 21.92
N THR A 66 19.76 -9.59 21.15
CA THR A 66 18.38 -10.01 20.92
C THR A 66 17.99 -9.73 19.46
N ASN A 67 16.96 -10.43 18.99
CA ASN A 67 16.32 -10.14 17.71
C ASN A 67 15.79 -8.70 17.67
N ALA A 68 15.09 -8.25 18.70
CA ALA A 68 14.61 -6.86 18.80
C ALA A 68 15.74 -5.83 18.65
N HIS A 69 16.91 -6.03 19.27
CA HIS A 69 18.05 -5.14 19.11
C HIS A 69 18.58 -5.11 17.67
N TYR A 70 18.67 -6.27 17.02
CA TYR A 70 19.01 -6.35 15.60
C TYR A 70 18.02 -5.54 14.74
N GLN A 71 16.72 -5.66 15.00
CA GLN A 71 15.67 -4.95 14.27
C GLN A 71 15.77 -3.43 14.45
N VAL A 72 16.10 -2.93 15.65
CA VAL A 72 16.35 -1.47 15.85
C VAL A 72 17.45 -0.98 14.91
N VAL A 73 18.59 -1.67 14.88
CA VAL A 73 19.75 -1.26 14.06
C VAL A 73 19.41 -1.38 12.56
N GLN A 74 18.79 -2.49 12.17
CA GLN A 74 18.42 -2.79 10.79
C GLN A 74 17.40 -1.79 10.24
N MET A 75 16.32 -1.51 10.98
CA MET A 75 15.30 -0.54 10.58
C MET A 75 15.83 0.89 10.58
N THR A 76 16.72 1.25 11.52
CA THR A 76 17.35 2.58 11.55
C THR A 76 18.17 2.84 10.29
N LEU A 77 19.02 1.88 9.88
CA LEU A 77 19.81 2.03 8.66
C LEU A 77 18.92 2.01 7.40
N GLN A 78 17.90 1.14 7.35
CA GLN A 78 16.96 1.12 6.24
C GLN A 78 16.27 2.49 6.08
N ARG A 79 15.87 3.13 7.19
CA ARG A 79 15.18 4.43 7.16
C ARG A 79 16.07 5.53 6.63
N GLU A 80 17.33 5.56 7.07
CA GLU A 80 18.29 6.54 6.55
C GLU A 80 18.65 6.27 5.09
N LYS A 81 18.78 5.01 4.66
CA LYS A 81 19.00 4.67 3.24
C LYS A 81 17.86 5.21 2.38
N GLU A 82 16.60 4.88 2.69
CA GLU A 82 15.46 5.39 1.93
C GLU A 82 15.43 6.93 1.90
N ARG A 83 15.65 7.59 3.04
CA ARG A 83 15.70 9.06 3.13
C ARG A 83 16.78 9.67 2.24
N LEU A 84 17.98 9.08 2.23
CA LEU A 84 19.10 9.56 1.43
C LEU A 84 18.86 9.34 -0.06
N PHE A 85 18.25 8.22 -0.46
CA PHE A 85 17.86 7.96 -1.85
C PHE A 85 16.80 8.95 -2.33
N GLU A 86 15.77 9.24 -1.53
CA GLU A 86 14.81 10.28 -1.85
C GLU A 86 15.45 11.67 -1.95
N LYS A 87 16.36 12.01 -1.04
CA LYS A 87 17.08 13.28 -1.07
C LYS A 87 17.95 13.40 -2.32
N ALA A 88 18.64 12.33 -2.71
CA ALA A 88 19.44 12.27 -3.92
C ALA A 88 18.55 12.40 -5.16
N ALA A 89 17.43 11.67 -5.22
CA ALA A 89 16.45 11.72 -6.31
C ALA A 89 15.94 13.15 -6.55
N ARG A 90 15.53 13.86 -5.48
CA ARG A 90 15.07 15.25 -5.56
C ARG A 90 16.11 16.22 -6.14
N GLY A 91 17.40 15.89 -6.06
CA GLY A 91 18.49 16.67 -6.63
C GLY A 91 18.84 16.32 -8.07
N MET A 92 18.25 15.26 -8.65
CA MET A 92 18.57 14.83 -10.01
C MET A 92 17.81 15.68 -11.05
N PRO A 93 18.45 16.10 -12.16
CA PRO A 93 17.79 16.81 -13.25
C PRO A 93 17.00 15.82 -14.13
N LYS A 94 15.95 15.22 -13.57
CA LYS A 94 15.10 14.20 -14.20
C LYS A 94 13.64 14.46 -13.88
N ASP A 95 12.76 14.29 -14.87
CA ASP A 95 11.33 14.57 -14.71
C ASP A 95 10.56 13.43 -14.03
N LYS A 96 11.01 12.19 -14.19
CA LYS A 96 10.38 10.97 -13.66
C LYS A 96 11.41 10.10 -12.96
N ILE A 97 11.21 9.87 -11.67
CA ILE A 97 12.09 9.03 -10.85
C ILE A 97 11.25 8.00 -10.10
N LEU A 98 11.64 6.74 -10.25
CA LEU A 98 11.06 5.60 -9.56
C LEU A 98 12.08 5.08 -8.56
N ILE A 99 11.79 5.20 -7.27
CA ILE A 99 12.57 4.58 -6.19
C ILE A 99 11.92 3.23 -5.88
N VAL A 100 12.72 2.17 -5.91
CA VAL A 100 12.27 0.80 -5.69
C VAL A 100 13.03 0.22 -4.51
N CYS A 101 12.32 -0.08 -3.43
CA CYS A 101 12.90 -0.66 -2.23
C CYS A 101 12.84 -2.19 -2.32
N ASP A 102 14.00 -2.85 -2.19
CA ASP A 102 14.07 -4.29 -1.97
C ASP A 102 13.74 -4.57 -0.50
N ARG A 103 12.47 -4.90 -0.25
CA ARG A 103 11.79 -4.84 1.06
C ARG A 103 11.59 -3.44 1.62
N GLY A 104 10.46 -3.26 2.31
CA GLY A 104 10.11 -2.01 3.00
C GLY A 104 10.17 -2.16 4.52
N MET A 105 9.78 -1.11 5.25
CA MET A 105 9.87 -1.10 6.73
C MET A 105 9.05 -2.20 7.39
N LEU A 106 7.87 -2.51 6.85
CA LEU A 106 6.96 -3.48 7.47
C LEU A 106 7.31 -4.93 7.15
N ASP A 107 8.23 -5.21 6.23
CA ASP A 107 8.81 -6.57 6.09
C ASP A 107 9.40 -7.05 7.42
N ASN A 108 9.98 -6.14 8.21
CA ASN A 108 10.64 -6.45 9.48
C ASN A 108 9.64 -6.94 10.55
N ARG A 109 8.36 -6.52 10.45
CA ARG A 109 7.29 -6.94 11.36
C ARG A 109 7.08 -8.45 11.37
N ALA A 110 7.34 -9.11 10.24
CA ALA A 110 7.18 -10.56 10.09
C ALA A 110 8.18 -11.37 10.93
N TYR A 111 9.25 -10.73 11.42
CA TYR A 111 10.31 -11.33 12.23
C TYR A 111 10.21 -10.98 13.72
N MET A 112 9.11 -10.35 14.16
CA MET A 112 8.92 -9.89 15.54
C MET A 112 7.54 -10.28 16.06
N ASN A 113 7.46 -10.56 17.37
CA ASN A 113 6.17 -10.60 18.06
C ASN A 113 5.65 -9.18 18.37
N GLU A 114 4.46 -9.07 18.95
CA GLU A 114 3.83 -7.76 19.25
C GLU A 114 4.62 -6.92 20.26
N GLU A 115 5.17 -7.55 21.30
CA GLU A 115 5.95 -6.85 22.33
C GLU A 115 7.27 -6.32 21.76
N GLU A 116 7.98 -7.15 20.99
CA GLU A 116 9.19 -6.76 20.28
C GLU A 116 8.90 -5.62 19.30
N THR A 117 7.81 -5.70 18.55
CA THR A 117 7.41 -4.66 17.59
C THR A 117 7.17 -3.34 18.30
N ALA A 118 6.34 -3.33 19.35
CA ALA A 118 6.04 -2.12 20.11
C ALA A 118 7.32 -1.48 20.68
N TRP A 119 8.22 -2.31 21.21
CA TRP A 119 9.51 -1.84 21.73
C TRP A 119 10.40 -1.25 20.63
N VAL A 120 10.56 -1.93 19.48
CA VAL A 120 11.39 -1.45 18.37
C VAL A 120 10.87 -0.12 17.83
N LEU A 121 9.55 0.01 17.65
CA LEU A 121 8.91 1.23 17.16
C LEU A 121 9.14 2.43 18.08
N ASP A 122 9.06 2.21 19.40
CA ASP A 122 9.41 3.22 20.41
C ASP A 122 10.88 3.65 20.29
N GLN A 123 11.80 2.69 20.18
CA GLN A 123 13.24 2.99 20.07
C GLN A 123 13.61 3.79 18.82
N ILE A 124 12.95 3.54 17.68
CA ILE A 124 13.20 4.29 16.44
C ILE A 124 12.33 5.54 16.29
N GLY A 125 11.44 5.80 17.25
CA GLY A 125 10.52 6.93 17.26
C GLY A 125 9.61 6.95 16.03
N ALA A 126 8.96 5.81 15.73
CA ALA A 126 8.05 5.66 14.60
C ALA A 126 6.76 4.93 15.00
N ASN A 127 5.78 4.92 14.11
CA ASN A 127 4.56 4.11 14.26
C ASN A 127 4.26 3.35 12.95
N GLU A 128 3.53 2.25 13.05
CA GLU A 128 3.27 1.38 11.90
C GLU A 128 2.54 2.09 10.76
N VAL A 129 1.57 2.97 11.07
CA VAL A 129 0.81 3.72 10.05
C VAL A 129 1.74 4.57 9.18
N GLU A 130 2.67 5.31 9.80
CA GLU A 130 3.65 6.12 9.08
C GLU A 130 4.64 5.27 8.29
N LEU A 131 5.13 4.17 8.86
CA LEU A 131 6.07 3.26 8.20
C LEU A 131 5.44 2.52 7.02
N ARG A 132 4.14 2.24 7.09
CA ARG A 132 3.35 1.61 6.01
C ARG A 132 3.10 2.59 4.87
N ASP A 133 2.47 3.71 5.18
CA ASP A 133 1.87 4.60 4.18
C ASP A 133 2.86 5.68 3.67
N GLN A 134 4.15 5.52 3.92
CA GLN A 134 5.21 6.35 3.31
C GLN A 134 5.60 5.89 1.90
N TYR A 135 5.12 4.75 1.46
CA TYR A 135 5.30 4.25 0.10
C TYR A 135 4.07 4.60 -0.73
N ASP A 136 4.27 4.85 -2.02
CA ASP A 136 3.17 5.12 -2.95
C ASP A 136 2.45 3.81 -3.34
N ALA A 137 3.17 2.69 -3.36
CA ALA A 137 2.59 1.35 -3.57
C ALA A 137 3.50 0.24 -3.04
N VAL A 138 2.88 -0.90 -2.72
CA VAL A 138 3.56 -2.09 -2.18
C VAL A 138 3.12 -3.30 -3.00
N PHE A 139 4.09 -3.99 -3.59
CA PHE A 139 3.85 -5.18 -4.40
C PHE A 139 4.48 -6.40 -3.73
N HIS A 140 3.65 -7.31 -3.25
CA HIS A 140 4.07 -8.58 -2.66
C HIS A 140 4.17 -9.66 -3.72
N LEU A 141 5.37 -10.19 -3.92
CA LEU A 141 5.58 -11.38 -4.72
C LEU A 141 5.42 -12.60 -3.82
N VAL A 142 4.45 -13.46 -4.11
CA VAL A 142 4.24 -14.70 -3.36
C VAL A 142 5.46 -15.61 -3.52
N THR A 143 5.96 -16.16 -2.40
CA THR A 143 7.07 -17.11 -2.40
C THR A 143 6.80 -18.32 -3.31
N ALA A 144 7.84 -18.83 -3.99
CA ALA A 144 7.73 -20.08 -4.74
C ALA A 144 7.27 -21.27 -3.86
N ALA A 145 7.47 -21.21 -2.55
CA ALA A 145 6.96 -22.21 -1.62
C ALA A 145 5.42 -22.32 -1.61
N LYS A 146 4.69 -21.36 -2.18
CA LYS A 146 3.24 -21.40 -2.38
C LYS A 146 2.91 -21.52 -3.86
N GLY A 147 2.39 -22.67 -4.29
CA GLY A 147 1.92 -22.88 -5.67
C GLY A 147 3.01 -23.10 -6.72
N ALA A 148 4.29 -23.11 -6.34
CA ALA A 148 5.42 -23.33 -7.25
C ALA A 148 6.60 -24.03 -6.55
N GLU A 149 6.31 -24.96 -5.62
CA GLU A 149 7.29 -25.56 -4.70
C GLU A 149 8.49 -26.20 -5.41
N GLU A 150 8.29 -26.71 -6.63
CA GLU A 150 9.36 -27.29 -7.47
C GLU A 150 10.49 -26.30 -7.82
N PHE A 151 10.22 -24.99 -7.74
CA PHE A 151 11.19 -23.92 -7.98
C PHE A 151 11.75 -23.32 -6.69
N TYR A 152 11.32 -23.78 -5.52
CA TYR A 152 11.83 -23.29 -4.25
C TYR A 152 13.26 -23.78 -4.00
N THR A 153 14.19 -22.85 -3.84
CA THR A 153 15.60 -23.17 -3.57
C THR A 153 16.23 -22.22 -2.56
N THR A 154 17.03 -22.80 -1.67
CA THR A 154 17.88 -22.09 -0.71
C THR A 154 19.28 -21.80 -1.25
N ALA A 155 19.67 -22.43 -2.38
CA ALA A 155 21.03 -22.36 -2.91
C ALA A 155 21.46 -20.96 -3.36
N ASN A 156 20.51 -20.08 -3.70
CA ASN A 156 20.79 -18.79 -4.31
C ASN A 156 21.06 -17.66 -3.30
N ASN A 157 20.96 -17.91 -1.99
CA ASN A 157 21.26 -16.90 -0.97
C ASN A 157 21.71 -17.58 0.33
N ALA A 158 22.96 -17.35 0.73
CA ALA A 158 23.58 -17.93 1.93
C ALA A 158 22.92 -17.49 3.25
N ALA A 159 22.08 -16.46 3.24
CA ALA A 159 21.28 -16.02 4.38
C ALA A 159 19.92 -16.74 4.49
N ARG A 160 19.53 -17.58 3.52
CA ARG A 160 18.26 -18.33 3.54
C ARG A 160 18.44 -19.69 4.19
N ILE A 161 17.72 -19.92 5.27
CA ILE A 161 17.78 -21.15 6.08
C ILE A 161 16.39 -21.77 6.30
N GLU A 162 15.35 -21.12 5.79
CA GLU A 162 13.96 -21.50 6.01
C GLU A 162 13.59 -22.77 5.24
N THR A 163 12.80 -23.63 5.89
CA THR A 163 12.05 -24.71 5.24
C THR A 163 10.93 -24.15 4.36
N VAL A 164 10.33 -24.99 3.52
CA VAL A 164 9.18 -24.60 2.68
C VAL A 164 8.04 -24.08 3.55
N GLU A 165 7.71 -24.79 4.63
CA GLU A 165 6.64 -24.43 5.57
C GLU A 165 6.93 -23.10 6.27
N GLN A 166 8.18 -22.88 6.71
CA GLN A 166 8.58 -21.61 7.32
C GLN A 166 8.52 -20.45 6.31
N ALA A 167 8.87 -20.70 5.05
CA ALA A 167 8.77 -19.69 4.00
C ALA A 167 7.32 -19.33 3.69
N VAL A 168 6.40 -20.30 3.73
CA VAL A 168 4.95 -20.08 3.59
C VAL A 168 4.43 -19.20 4.73
N GLU A 169 4.73 -19.56 5.98
CA GLU A 169 4.29 -18.82 7.18
C GLU A 169 4.84 -17.39 7.19
N LEU A 170 6.13 -17.23 6.85
CA LEU A 170 6.76 -15.92 6.75
C LEU A 170 6.13 -15.05 5.67
N ASP A 171 5.78 -15.65 4.52
CA ASP A 171 5.10 -14.96 3.43
C ASP A 171 3.71 -14.47 3.84
N ASP A 172 2.95 -15.26 4.61
CA ASP A 172 1.64 -14.83 5.18
C ASP A 172 1.80 -13.70 6.21
N LYS A 173 2.84 -13.76 7.06
CA LYS A 173 3.14 -12.69 8.01
C LYS A 173 3.49 -11.37 7.32
N ILE A 174 4.19 -11.43 6.19
CA ILE A 174 4.51 -10.23 5.38
C ILE A 174 3.22 -9.65 4.77
N ILE A 175 2.35 -10.49 4.20
CA ILE A 175 1.04 -10.04 3.68
C ILE A 175 0.23 -9.37 4.78
N ALA A 176 0.15 -9.99 5.96
CA ALA A 176 -0.53 -9.44 7.13
C ALA A 176 0.04 -8.08 7.53
N ALA A 177 1.37 -7.94 7.59
CA ALA A 177 2.02 -6.69 7.96
C ALA A 177 1.70 -5.54 6.99
N TRP A 178 1.63 -5.81 5.69
CA TRP A 178 1.31 -4.79 4.68
C TRP A 178 -0.19 -4.55 4.48
N THR A 179 -1.04 -5.42 5.02
CA THR A 179 -2.49 -5.23 4.98
C THR A 179 -2.87 -3.90 5.63
N GLY A 180 -3.77 -3.16 5.00
CA GLY A 180 -4.13 -1.79 5.36
C GLY A 180 -3.42 -0.71 4.55
N HIS A 181 -2.38 -1.03 3.76
CA HIS A 181 -1.82 -0.09 2.80
C HIS A 181 -2.81 0.13 1.64
N PRO A 182 -3.06 1.38 1.19
CA PRO A 182 -4.11 1.68 0.20
C PRO A 182 -3.80 1.10 -1.19
N HIS A 183 -2.53 1.06 -1.58
CA HIS A 183 -2.09 0.49 -2.86
C HIS A 183 -1.24 -0.76 -2.62
N PHE A 184 -1.82 -1.77 -1.97
CA PHE A 184 -1.20 -3.08 -1.78
C PHE A 184 -1.66 -4.05 -2.88
N ARG A 185 -0.72 -4.79 -3.47
CA ARG A 185 -0.98 -5.77 -4.53
C ARG A 185 -0.23 -7.07 -4.25
N VAL A 186 -0.93 -8.20 -4.37
CA VAL A 186 -0.35 -9.54 -4.24
C VAL A 186 -0.21 -10.18 -5.61
N ILE A 187 0.99 -10.64 -5.96
CA ILE A 187 1.29 -11.30 -7.24
C ILE A 187 1.65 -12.77 -6.96
N ASP A 188 0.71 -13.66 -7.26
CA ASP A 188 0.78 -15.11 -7.01
C ASP A 188 1.68 -15.89 -8.01
N ASN A 189 1.63 -17.22 -7.93
CA ASN A 189 2.32 -18.15 -8.83
C ASN A 189 1.36 -18.99 -9.71
N GLU A 190 0.11 -18.55 -9.95
CA GLU A 190 -0.85 -19.29 -10.78
C GLU A 190 -0.44 -19.37 -12.26
N THR A 191 0.32 -18.38 -12.71
CA THR A 191 0.88 -18.30 -14.06
C THR A 191 2.34 -18.72 -14.06
N ASP A 192 2.91 -18.93 -15.25
CA ASP A 192 4.35 -19.07 -15.37
C ASP A 192 5.09 -17.82 -14.84
N PHE A 193 6.39 -17.99 -14.56
CA PHE A 193 7.20 -16.95 -13.94
C PHE A 193 7.34 -15.69 -14.82
N GLU A 194 7.36 -15.83 -16.15
CA GLU A 194 7.45 -14.68 -17.04
C GLU A 194 6.17 -13.86 -16.99
N GLU A 195 5.02 -14.53 -17.04
CA GLU A 195 3.72 -13.89 -16.92
C GLU A 195 3.49 -13.29 -15.53
N LYS A 196 4.01 -13.92 -14.47
CA LYS A 196 4.05 -13.31 -13.12
C LYS A 196 4.77 -11.95 -13.14
N MET A 197 5.91 -11.86 -13.84
CA MET A 197 6.64 -10.59 -13.99
C MET A 197 5.86 -9.58 -14.86
N ARG A 198 5.15 -10.03 -15.91
CA ARG A 198 4.30 -9.14 -16.71
C ARG A 198 3.15 -8.56 -15.90
N ARG A 199 2.47 -9.38 -15.07
CA ARG A 199 1.46 -8.91 -14.12
C ARG A 199 2.02 -7.87 -13.15
N LEU A 200 3.20 -8.12 -12.57
CA LEU A 200 3.87 -7.11 -11.75
C LEU A 200 4.12 -5.80 -12.53
N MET A 201 4.61 -5.86 -13.76
CA MET A 201 4.86 -4.65 -14.56
C MET A 201 3.56 -3.90 -14.87
N LYS A 202 2.45 -4.61 -15.10
CA LYS A 202 1.12 -4.02 -15.29
C LYS A 202 0.68 -3.27 -14.04
N GLU A 203 0.78 -3.89 -12.87
CA GLU A 203 0.40 -3.27 -11.59
C GLU A 203 1.28 -2.06 -11.24
N ILE A 204 2.60 -2.14 -11.42
CA ILE A 204 3.47 -0.99 -11.24
C ILE A 204 3.12 0.11 -12.26
N ALA A 205 2.86 -0.25 -13.51
CA ALA A 205 2.48 0.72 -14.53
C ALA A 205 1.15 1.42 -14.22
N ALA A 206 0.19 0.77 -13.54
CA ALA A 206 -1.05 1.39 -13.09
C ALA A 206 -0.76 2.51 -12.07
N VAL A 207 0.20 2.30 -11.17
CA VAL A 207 0.64 3.30 -10.19
C VAL A 207 1.47 4.42 -10.84
N LEU A 208 2.29 4.09 -11.85
CA LEU A 208 3.17 5.06 -12.53
C LEU A 208 2.49 5.84 -13.67
N GLY A 209 1.42 5.31 -14.25
CA GLY A 209 0.88 5.68 -15.55
C GLY A 209 -0.33 6.61 -15.53
N GLY A 210 -0.07 7.93 -15.53
CA GLY A 210 -0.90 8.97 -16.17
C GLY A 210 -1.96 9.67 -15.30
N PRO A 211 -2.42 10.88 -15.69
CA PRO A 211 -3.25 11.80 -14.86
C PRO A 211 -4.62 11.27 -14.41
N GLU A 212 -4.99 10.06 -14.82
CA GLU A 212 -6.20 9.34 -14.44
C GLU A 212 -5.82 7.85 -14.36
N PRO A 213 -5.24 7.36 -13.25
CA PRO A 213 -5.18 5.91 -13.03
C PRO A 213 -6.62 5.39 -13.08
N VAL A 214 -6.91 4.53 -14.05
CA VAL A 214 -8.21 3.86 -14.12
C VAL A 214 -8.14 2.72 -13.11
N GLU A 215 -8.47 3.02 -11.86
CA GLU A 215 -8.72 2.01 -10.85
C GLU A 215 -10.02 1.28 -11.23
N ILE A 216 -9.92 -0.02 -11.47
CA ILE A 216 -11.08 -0.88 -11.68
C ILE A 216 -11.55 -1.31 -10.30
N GLU A 217 -12.40 -0.49 -9.69
CA GLU A 217 -13.03 -0.77 -8.40
C GLU A 217 -14.44 -1.31 -8.63
N ARG A 218 -14.78 -2.42 -7.96
CA ARG A 218 -16.15 -2.89 -7.84
C ARG A 218 -16.62 -2.78 -6.40
N LYS A 219 -17.90 -2.44 -6.23
CA LYS A 219 -18.51 -2.16 -4.93
C LYS A 219 -19.73 -3.01 -4.70
N PHE A 220 -19.83 -3.60 -3.52
CA PHE A 220 -20.93 -4.48 -3.16
C PHE A 220 -21.54 -4.08 -1.83
N LEU A 221 -22.86 -4.19 -1.77
CA LEU A 221 -23.60 -4.12 -0.51
C LEU A 221 -23.59 -5.51 0.13
N ILE A 222 -23.22 -5.60 1.40
CA ILE A 222 -23.18 -6.84 2.17
C ILE A 222 -24.09 -6.75 3.39
N GLU A 223 -24.53 -7.91 3.90
CA GLU A 223 -25.06 -7.97 5.28
C GLU A 223 -24.01 -7.44 6.26
N TYR A 224 -24.44 -6.93 7.40
CA TYR A 224 -23.51 -6.47 8.44
C TYR A 224 -22.51 -7.58 8.80
N PRO A 225 -21.19 -7.35 8.66
CA PRO A 225 -20.19 -8.40 8.82
C PRO A 225 -20.00 -8.77 10.29
N ASP A 226 -19.53 -10.00 10.53
CA ASP A 226 -19.07 -10.40 11.86
C ASP A 226 -17.75 -9.68 12.18
N ILE A 227 -17.83 -8.68 13.06
CA ILE A 227 -16.69 -7.86 13.47
C ILE A 227 -15.67 -8.68 14.26
N ALA A 228 -16.12 -9.62 15.09
CA ALA A 228 -15.21 -10.46 15.88
C ALA A 228 -14.41 -11.40 14.97
N TRP A 229 -15.04 -11.92 13.91
CA TRP A 229 -14.35 -12.67 12.88
C TRP A 229 -13.29 -11.81 12.17
N LEU A 230 -13.66 -10.62 11.68
CA LEU A 230 -12.71 -9.71 11.02
C LEU A 230 -11.52 -9.36 11.92
N GLU A 231 -11.75 -9.02 13.19
CA GLU A 231 -10.69 -8.66 14.14
C GLU A 231 -9.85 -9.86 14.60
N SER A 232 -10.30 -11.10 14.36
CA SER A 232 -9.53 -12.32 14.66
C SER A 232 -8.52 -12.72 13.58
N LEU A 233 -8.65 -12.15 12.37
CA LEU A 233 -7.84 -12.53 11.23
C LEU A 233 -6.50 -11.76 11.21
N PRO A 234 -5.35 -12.44 11.10
CA PRO A 234 -4.04 -11.77 11.07
C PRO A 234 -3.84 -10.90 9.82
N ASN A 235 -4.50 -11.26 8.73
CA ASN A 235 -4.54 -10.59 7.43
C ASN A 235 -5.71 -9.61 7.30
N CYS A 236 -6.24 -9.12 8.43
CA CYS A 236 -7.27 -8.09 8.46
C CYS A 236 -6.82 -6.93 9.34
N SER A 237 -6.82 -5.72 8.78
CA SER A 237 -6.40 -4.51 9.49
C SER A 237 -7.55 -3.53 9.62
N LYS A 238 -7.77 -3.06 10.84
CA LYS A 238 -8.80 -2.06 11.18
C LYS A 238 -8.24 -0.64 11.02
N ILE A 239 -8.94 0.19 10.27
CA ILE A 239 -8.55 1.57 9.99
C ILE A 239 -9.74 2.49 10.26
N ASP A 240 -9.54 3.49 11.12
CA ASP A 240 -10.51 4.57 11.30
C ASP A 240 -10.34 5.59 10.17
N VAL A 241 -11.45 5.92 9.51
CA VAL A 241 -11.49 6.90 8.43
C VAL A 241 -12.51 8.00 8.75
N LEU A 242 -12.04 9.23 8.71
CA LEU A 242 -12.87 10.43 8.78
C LEU A 242 -12.70 11.23 7.49
N GLN A 243 -13.81 11.53 6.83
CA GLN A 243 -13.83 12.28 5.59
C GLN A 243 -14.73 13.52 5.70
N THR A 244 -14.18 14.66 5.30
CA THR A 244 -14.88 15.94 5.27
C THR A 244 -14.86 16.51 3.86
N TYR A 245 -16.03 16.84 3.33
CA TYR A 245 -16.16 17.56 2.07
C TYR A 245 -15.86 19.05 2.28
N LEU A 246 -15.13 19.64 1.34
CA LEU A 246 -14.80 21.05 1.34
C LEU A 246 -15.66 21.79 0.33
N THR A 247 -15.80 23.10 0.52
CA THR A 247 -16.54 23.96 -0.40
C THR A 247 -15.98 23.85 -1.83
N ALA A 248 -16.84 23.46 -2.76
CA ALA A 248 -16.49 23.32 -4.17
C ALA A 248 -16.27 24.70 -4.81
N LYS A 249 -15.22 24.83 -5.63
CA LYS A 249 -15.05 25.94 -6.56
C LYS A 249 -15.18 25.35 -7.96
N ASN A 250 -16.04 25.90 -8.81
CA ASN A 250 -16.16 25.53 -10.24
C ASN A 250 -16.54 24.07 -10.53
N GLY A 251 -17.45 23.45 -9.74
CA GLY A 251 -17.95 22.10 -10.01
C GLY A 251 -16.96 20.96 -9.69
N GLU A 252 -15.83 21.26 -9.05
CA GLU A 252 -14.88 20.26 -8.54
C GLU A 252 -15.37 19.64 -7.24
N GLU A 253 -15.19 18.33 -7.05
CA GLU A 253 -15.37 17.70 -5.74
C GLU A 253 -14.05 17.80 -4.96
N ARG A 254 -14.11 18.37 -3.76
CA ARG A 254 -12.94 18.54 -2.88
C ARG A 254 -13.23 17.87 -1.55
N ARG A 255 -12.30 17.07 -1.06
CA ARG A 255 -12.40 16.42 0.25
C ARG A 255 -11.05 16.37 0.95
N ILE A 256 -11.10 16.35 2.27
CA ILE A 256 -9.98 15.93 3.10
C ILE A 256 -10.34 14.64 3.82
N ARG A 257 -9.34 13.77 3.97
CA ARG A 257 -9.47 12.47 4.63
C ARG A 257 -8.40 12.35 5.69
N GLN A 258 -8.81 11.94 6.88
CA GLN A 258 -7.95 11.45 7.94
C GLN A 258 -8.12 9.93 7.98
N ARG A 259 -7.02 9.18 7.97
CA ARG A 259 -7.03 7.72 8.13
C ARG A 259 -5.91 7.23 9.02
N GLY A 260 -6.17 6.21 9.82
CA GLY A 260 -5.18 5.66 10.75
C GLY A 260 -5.80 4.77 11.83
N CYS A 261 -5.00 4.42 12.83
CA CYS A 261 -5.40 3.62 13.98
C CYS A 261 -4.59 4.04 15.21
N ASP A 262 -5.06 3.71 16.41
CA ASP A 262 -4.33 3.85 17.68
C ASP A 262 -3.72 5.24 17.94
N GLY A 263 -4.41 6.29 17.52
CA GLY A 263 -3.97 7.68 17.71
C GLY A 263 -2.99 8.19 16.67
N HIS A 264 -2.54 7.34 15.73
CA HIS A 264 -1.65 7.69 14.64
C HIS A 264 -2.44 7.84 13.34
N TYR A 265 -2.39 9.04 12.75
CA TYR A 265 -3.20 9.37 11.58
C TYR A 265 -2.42 10.10 10.51
N LEU A 266 -2.76 9.79 9.27
CA LEU A 266 -2.33 10.49 8.08
C LEU A 266 -3.49 11.27 7.46
N TYR A 267 -3.12 12.34 6.76
CA TYR A 267 -4.05 13.30 6.22
C TYR A 267 -3.84 13.44 4.72
N PHE A 268 -4.94 13.46 3.98
CA PHE A 268 -4.94 13.52 2.53
C PHE A 268 -5.96 14.54 2.06
N LYS A 269 -5.66 15.18 0.93
CA LYS A 269 -6.59 16.05 0.22
C LYS A 269 -6.77 15.51 -1.19
N THR A 270 -8.01 15.22 -1.52
CA THR A 270 -8.39 14.77 -2.86
C THR A 270 -9.15 15.89 -3.56
N ILE A 271 -8.82 16.14 -4.82
CA ILE A 271 -9.57 17.01 -5.73
C ILE A 271 -9.94 16.18 -6.95
N LYS A 272 -11.24 15.99 -7.20
CA LYS A 272 -11.75 15.35 -8.41
C LYS A 272 -12.27 16.42 -9.38
N ARG A 273 -11.77 16.41 -10.61
CA ARG A 273 -12.12 17.36 -11.69
C ARG A 273 -12.62 16.62 -12.92
N GLY A 274 -13.67 17.13 -13.57
CA GLY A 274 -14.19 16.58 -14.82
C GLY A 274 -15.66 16.15 -14.72
N THR A 275 -16.25 15.82 -15.87
CA THR A 275 -17.65 15.37 -16.01
C THR A 275 -17.70 14.07 -16.83
N GLY A 276 -18.61 13.16 -16.47
CA GLY A 276 -18.75 11.86 -17.15
C GLY A 276 -17.64 10.85 -16.80
N LEU A 277 -17.14 10.15 -17.83
CA LEU A 277 -16.17 9.04 -17.75
C LEU A 277 -14.70 9.46 -17.58
N LYS A 278 -14.36 10.75 -17.80
CA LYS A 278 -13.00 11.28 -17.57
C LYS A 278 -13.01 12.18 -16.34
N ARG A 279 -12.46 11.65 -15.25
CA ARG A 279 -12.34 12.33 -13.97
C ARG A 279 -10.88 12.26 -13.53
N VAL A 280 -10.26 13.43 -13.41
CA VAL A 280 -8.91 13.58 -12.85
C VAL A 280 -9.04 13.61 -11.35
N GLU A 281 -8.52 12.59 -10.68
CA GLU A 281 -8.37 12.54 -9.23
C GLU A 281 -6.93 12.92 -8.86
N ILE A 282 -6.79 14.02 -8.12
CA ILE A 282 -5.51 14.47 -7.60
C ILE A 282 -5.55 14.30 -6.08
N GLU A 283 -4.80 13.34 -5.57
CA GLU A 283 -4.59 13.17 -4.14
C GLU A 283 -3.22 13.73 -3.72
N LYS A 284 -3.21 14.44 -2.59
CA LYS A 284 -2.00 14.99 -1.97
C LYS A 284 -1.99 14.65 -0.48
N ARG A 285 -0.89 14.09 0.01
CA ARG A 285 -0.62 13.97 1.45
C ARG A 285 -0.46 15.36 2.08
N LEU A 286 -1.06 15.56 3.24
CA LEU A 286 -1.02 16.79 4.01
C LEU A 286 -0.29 16.56 5.33
N THR A 287 0.33 17.64 5.83
CA THR A 287 0.68 17.72 7.26
C THR A 287 -0.57 17.92 8.11
N LYS A 288 -0.46 17.69 9.42
CA LYS A 288 -1.56 17.95 10.37
C LYS A 288 -2.02 19.42 10.32
N ASP A 289 -1.08 20.36 10.22
CA ASP A 289 -1.40 21.80 10.14
C ASP A 289 -2.11 22.14 8.83
N GLU A 290 -1.64 21.61 7.70
CA GLU A 290 -2.32 21.78 6.40
C GLU A 290 -3.74 21.20 6.44
N TYR A 291 -3.96 20.07 7.10
CA TYR A 291 -5.28 19.45 7.29
C TYR A 291 -6.20 20.33 8.14
N LEU A 292 -5.73 20.84 9.28
CA LEU A 292 -6.50 21.73 10.15
C LEU A 292 -6.88 23.04 9.44
N ILE A 293 -5.96 23.61 8.66
CA ILE A 293 -6.25 24.78 7.82
C ILE A 293 -7.31 24.43 6.76
N ALA A 294 -7.18 23.28 6.09
CA ALA A 294 -8.15 22.86 5.08
C ALA A 294 -9.54 22.59 5.66
N MET A 295 -9.63 22.12 6.91
CA MET A 295 -10.89 21.89 7.63
C MET A 295 -11.69 23.19 7.82
N MET A 296 -11.04 24.36 7.81
CA MET A 296 -11.74 25.65 7.89
C MET A 296 -12.59 25.95 6.63
N ASP A 297 -12.36 25.24 5.52
CA ASP A 297 -13.10 25.34 4.25
C ASP A 297 -14.19 24.24 4.14
N ALA A 298 -14.54 23.58 5.25
CA ALA A 298 -15.53 22.50 5.29
C ALA A 298 -16.90 22.98 4.78
N ASP A 299 -17.50 22.17 3.91
CA ASP A 299 -18.85 22.41 3.41
C ASP A 299 -19.89 21.99 4.46
N VAL A 300 -20.48 22.98 5.13
CA VAL A 300 -21.46 22.77 6.21
C VAL A 300 -22.80 22.19 5.73
N SER A 301 -23.05 22.14 4.41
CA SER A 301 -24.23 21.47 3.85
C SER A 301 -24.09 19.95 3.82
N ARG A 302 -22.86 19.43 4.01
CA ARG A 302 -22.54 18.00 4.01
C ARG A 302 -22.09 17.56 5.40
N ARG A 303 -22.52 16.39 5.83
CA ARG A 303 -22.05 15.79 7.06
C ARG A 303 -20.68 15.16 6.86
N GLN A 304 -19.91 15.11 7.95
CA GLN A 304 -18.68 14.33 7.97
C GLN A 304 -19.02 12.84 7.94
N ILE A 305 -18.31 12.09 7.10
CA ILE A 305 -18.42 10.64 7.04
C ILE A 305 -17.36 10.07 7.98
N ARG A 306 -17.82 9.38 9.01
CA ARG A 306 -16.99 8.51 9.83
C ARG A 306 -17.28 7.06 9.47
N LYS A 307 -16.24 6.26 9.25
CA LYS A 307 -16.36 4.83 9.02
C LYS A 307 -15.17 4.09 9.60
N THR A 308 -15.37 2.82 9.94
CA THR A 308 -14.30 1.88 10.23
C THR A 308 -14.13 1.00 9.01
N ARG A 309 -12.92 1.00 8.44
CA ARG A 309 -12.55 0.20 7.28
C ARG A 309 -11.74 -1.01 7.74
N TYR A 310 -12.22 -2.19 7.43
CA TYR A 310 -11.49 -3.44 7.59
C TYR A 310 -10.86 -3.81 6.25
N CYS A 311 -9.54 -3.65 6.15
CA CYS A 311 -8.78 -4.08 4.99
C CYS A 311 -8.44 -5.55 5.16
N LEU A 312 -8.91 -6.41 4.25
CA LEU A 312 -8.76 -7.86 4.32
C LEU A 312 -8.08 -8.36 3.04
N THR A 313 -6.94 -9.01 3.18
CA THR A 313 -6.33 -9.75 2.08
C THR A 313 -6.86 -11.18 2.08
N TRP A 314 -7.63 -11.60 1.07
CA TRP A 314 -8.18 -12.95 0.97
C TRP A 314 -7.74 -13.61 -0.34
N GLY A 315 -6.96 -14.68 -0.24
CA GLY A 315 -6.23 -15.20 -1.40
C GLY A 315 -5.28 -14.12 -1.95
N ILE A 316 -5.48 -13.74 -3.20
CA ILE A 316 -4.72 -12.66 -3.88
C ILE A 316 -5.47 -11.31 -3.88
N GLN A 317 -6.71 -11.31 -3.40
CA GLN A 317 -7.62 -10.20 -3.53
C GLN A 317 -7.62 -9.32 -2.28
N TYR A 318 -7.68 -8.02 -2.48
CA TYR A 318 -7.63 -7.03 -1.42
C TYR A 318 -9.00 -6.35 -1.28
N PHE A 319 -9.66 -6.63 -0.16
CA PHE A 319 -11.00 -6.12 0.14
C PHE A 319 -10.92 -4.97 1.14
N GLU A 320 -11.70 -3.92 0.91
CA GLU A 320 -11.93 -2.84 1.85
C GLU A 320 -13.39 -2.86 2.32
N ILE A 321 -13.62 -3.29 3.56
CA ILE A 321 -14.96 -3.44 4.13
C ILE A 321 -15.26 -2.23 5.01
N ASP A 322 -16.16 -1.37 4.55
CA ASP A 322 -16.57 -0.13 5.22
C ASP A 322 -17.81 -0.32 6.07
N VAL A 323 -17.62 -0.21 7.39
CA VAL A 323 -18.68 -0.20 8.38
C VAL A 323 -18.98 1.24 8.79
N TYR A 324 -20.22 1.66 8.55
CA TYR A 324 -20.69 3.01 8.88
C TYR A 324 -21.46 2.99 10.21
N PRO A 325 -21.26 3.97 11.11
CA PRO A 325 -21.86 3.96 12.45
C PRO A 325 -23.39 4.14 12.43
N PHE A 326 -23.97 4.57 11.32
CA PHE A 326 -25.41 4.75 11.14
C PHE A 326 -26.12 3.54 10.51
N TRP A 327 -25.38 2.55 10.01
CA TRP A 327 -25.94 1.27 9.58
C TRP A 327 -25.70 0.20 10.64
N GLN A 328 -26.72 -0.62 10.89
CA GLN A 328 -26.66 -1.73 11.84
C GLN A 328 -26.93 -3.09 11.19
N ASP A 329 -27.31 -3.08 9.92
CA ASP A 329 -27.80 -4.23 9.16
C ASP A 329 -26.98 -4.51 7.89
N LYS A 330 -26.14 -3.56 7.47
CA LYS A 330 -25.36 -3.64 6.23
C LYS A 330 -24.04 -2.89 6.31
N ALA A 331 -23.15 -3.23 5.38
CA ALA A 331 -21.87 -2.56 5.14
C ALA A 331 -21.58 -2.53 3.64
N ILE A 332 -20.54 -1.80 3.24
CA ILE A 332 -20.03 -1.78 1.87
C ILE A 332 -18.73 -2.55 1.83
N VAL A 333 -18.51 -3.35 0.79
CA VAL A 333 -17.19 -3.87 0.46
C VAL A 333 -16.76 -3.35 -0.91
N GLU A 334 -15.55 -2.81 -0.98
CA GLU A 334 -14.85 -2.36 -2.19
C GLU A 334 -13.71 -3.34 -2.48
N ILE A 335 -13.47 -3.64 -3.76
CA ILE A 335 -12.34 -4.44 -4.23
C ILE A 335 -11.74 -3.79 -5.46
N GLU A 336 -10.41 -3.65 -5.46
CA GLU A 336 -9.63 -3.19 -6.61
C GLU A 336 -9.18 -4.39 -7.44
N LEU A 337 -9.38 -4.32 -8.76
CA LEU A 337 -9.10 -5.39 -9.70
C LEU A 337 -8.09 -4.94 -10.75
N SER A 338 -7.35 -5.90 -11.29
CA SER A 338 -6.45 -5.68 -12.42
C SER A 338 -7.20 -5.68 -13.76
N ASP A 339 -8.39 -6.30 -13.81
CA ASP A 339 -9.27 -6.40 -14.96
C ASP A 339 -10.74 -6.37 -14.53
N GLU A 340 -11.63 -5.79 -15.35
CA GLU A 340 -13.06 -5.70 -15.05
C GLU A 340 -13.76 -7.07 -15.00
N ASN A 341 -13.19 -8.07 -15.68
CA ASN A 341 -13.71 -9.43 -15.74
C ASN A 341 -13.02 -10.39 -14.77
N GLU A 342 -12.14 -9.88 -13.90
CA GLU A 342 -11.47 -10.69 -12.89
C GLU A 342 -12.51 -11.33 -11.94
N PRO A 343 -12.46 -12.65 -11.73
CA PRO A 343 -13.39 -13.33 -10.84
C PRO A 343 -13.15 -12.86 -9.39
N ILE A 344 -14.23 -12.65 -8.63
CA ILE A 344 -14.15 -12.25 -7.23
C ILE A 344 -14.51 -13.43 -6.33
N GLU A 345 -13.58 -13.80 -5.46
CA GLU A 345 -13.74 -14.84 -4.45
C GLU A 345 -13.99 -14.21 -3.08
N PHE A 346 -15.26 -14.00 -2.74
CA PHE A 346 -15.62 -13.48 -1.42
C PHE A 346 -15.32 -14.52 -0.33
N PRO A 347 -14.79 -14.11 0.83
CA PRO A 347 -14.77 -14.93 2.03
C PRO A 347 -16.19 -15.46 2.34
N PRO A 348 -16.37 -16.76 2.65
CA PRO A 348 -17.70 -17.34 2.89
C PRO A 348 -18.52 -16.64 4.00
N GLN A 349 -17.85 -15.98 4.93
CA GLN A 349 -18.43 -15.22 6.03
C GLN A 349 -19.03 -13.88 5.56
N LEU A 350 -18.60 -13.34 4.43
CA LEU A 350 -19.16 -12.14 3.82
C LEU A 350 -20.33 -12.50 2.92
N LYS A 351 -21.53 -12.08 3.32
CA LYS A 351 -22.74 -12.32 2.54
C LYS A 351 -23.07 -11.12 1.68
N VAL A 352 -22.83 -11.27 0.38
CA VAL A 352 -23.13 -10.26 -0.64
C VAL A 352 -24.63 -10.20 -0.89
N ILE A 353 -25.19 -9.00 -0.81
CA ILE A 353 -26.59 -8.70 -1.14
C ILE A 353 -26.69 -8.39 -2.64
N CYS A 354 -25.94 -7.40 -3.12
CA CYS A 354 -25.88 -7.03 -4.53
C CYS A 354 -24.66 -6.16 -4.86
N GLU A 355 -24.35 -6.04 -6.15
CA GLU A 355 -23.38 -5.07 -6.65
C GLU A 355 -24.01 -3.67 -6.72
N VAL A 356 -23.28 -2.66 -6.25
CA VAL A 356 -23.69 -1.25 -6.16
C VAL A 356 -22.65 -0.29 -6.76
N THR A 357 -21.75 -0.80 -7.61
CA THR A 357 -20.65 -0.05 -8.27
C THR A 357 -21.14 1.26 -8.92
N ASP A 358 -22.21 1.19 -9.71
CA ASP A 358 -22.77 2.35 -10.42
C ASP A 358 -23.90 3.06 -9.66
N ASP A 359 -24.35 2.51 -8.53
CA ASP A 359 -25.50 3.04 -7.79
C ASP A 359 -25.14 4.36 -7.07
N PRO A 360 -25.76 5.50 -7.44
CA PRO A 360 -25.47 6.78 -6.81
C PRO A 360 -25.79 6.83 -5.30
N GLU A 361 -26.73 6.02 -4.81
CA GLU A 361 -27.15 6.02 -3.41
C GLU A 361 -26.06 5.49 -2.46
N TYR A 362 -25.14 4.68 -2.98
CA TYR A 362 -24.00 4.12 -2.23
C TYR A 362 -22.67 4.86 -2.49
N LYS A 363 -22.73 6.02 -3.15
CA LYS A 363 -21.56 6.90 -3.28
C LYS A 363 -21.37 7.69 -1.99
N ASN A 364 -20.12 7.81 -1.54
CA ASN A 364 -19.78 8.57 -0.33
C ASN A 364 -20.36 9.99 -0.34
N ALA A 365 -20.37 10.68 -1.49
CA ALA A 365 -20.94 12.03 -1.58
C ALA A 365 -22.43 12.06 -1.22
N ARG A 366 -23.19 11.01 -1.55
CA ARG A 366 -24.60 10.86 -1.22
C ARG A 366 -24.81 10.45 0.23
N LEU A 367 -23.97 9.56 0.75
CA LEU A 367 -23.97 9.18 2.17
C LEU A 367 -23.68 10.37 3.11
N ALA A 368 -22.95 11.38 2.64
CA ALA A 368 -22.71 12.62 3.41
C ALA A 368 -23.95 13.53 3.52
N GLU A 369 -25.01 13.30 2.73
CA GLU A 369 -26.23 14.11 2.77
C GLU A 369 -27.28 13.57 3.77
N ILE A 370 -27.10 12.33 4.24
CA ILE A 370 -28.00 11.60 5.15
C ILE A 370 -27.67 11.95 6.60
#